data_AF-A0A2G8KPT2-F1
#
_entry.id   AF-A0A2G8KPT2-F1
#
_cell.length_a   1.000
_cell.length_b   1.000
_cell.length_c   1.000
_cell.angle_alpha   90.00
_cell.angle_beta   90.00
_cell.angle_gamma   90.00
#
_symmetry.space_group_name_H-M   'P 1'
#
loop_
_entity.id
_entity.type
_entity.pdbx_description
1 polymer ?
#
loop_
_entity_poly.entity_id
_entity_poly.type
_entity_poly.pdbx_seq_one_letter_code
_entity_poly.pdbx_strand_id
1 'polypeptide(L)'
;MFHSISTGIPGTYPSCPSTTLSYEVGSTCHLSCNYGYFAANTEEVVCNVLLPITSFYSTGIWSPSDGVACEAIHCALTTLPSVLNGYFDERQCTNSIGDSCNMTCYDGHYPVTHTETHCQLIAGETFGLWLNEIPDYSCQVVGCALDDLPTIQNGFINMETCTGIMVGDTCSVECNEGYHSSSTQCQYVGTDVGTWSNVTCSGSLPHC
;
A
#
# COMPACT_ATOMS: atom_id res chain seq x y z
N MET A 1 -9.09 -45.12 15.58
CA MET A 1 -8.81 -44.20 14.46
C MET A 1 -8.93 -42.81 15.04
N PHE A 2 -7.79 -42.14 15.22
CA PHE A 2 -7.69 -40.96 16.07
C PHE A 2 -8.01 -39.72 15.23
N HIS A 3 -9.05 -38.98 15.60
CA HIS A 3 -9.26 -37.66 15.03
C HIS A 3 -8.27 -36.70 15.70
N SER A 4 -7.18 -36.44 15.00
CA SER A 4 -6.40 -35.22 15.13
C SER A 4 -7.32 -34.00 15.01
N ILE A 5 -6.96 -32.89 15.65
CA ILE A 5 -7.47 -31.54 15.32
C ILE A 5 -6.91 -31.16 13.93
N SER A 6 -7.11 -32.01 12.91
CA SER A 6 -6.57 -31.83 11.55
C SER A 6 -7.64 -31.51 10.52
N THR A 7 -8.79 -31.02 10.94
CA THR A 7 -9.63 -30.18 10.07
C THR A 7 -9.52 -28.78 10.63
N GLY A 8 -8.38 -28.15 10.35
CA GLY A 8 -8.13 -26.77 10.70
C GLY A 8 -9.29 -25.92 10.21
N ILE A 9 -9.97 -25.26 11.15
CA ILE A 9 -10.88 -24.17 10.80
C ILE A 9 -9.99 -23.15 10.07
N PRO A 10 -10.28 -22.82 8.79
CA PRO A 10 -9.45 -21.90 8.03
C PRO A 10 -9.27 -20.61 8.82
N GLY A 11 -8.03 -20.15 8.99
CA GLY A 11 -7.76 -18.93 9.75
C GLY A 11 -7.44 -19.12 11.23
N THR A 12 -7.33 -20.34 11.76
CA THR A 12 -7.04 -20.60 13.18
C THR A 12 -5.77 -21.43 13.38
N TYR A 13 -5.09 -21.24 14.50
CA TYR A 13 -4.08 -22.16 15.00
C TYR A 13 -4.38 -22.56 16.46
N PRO A 14 -4.42 -23.87 16.77
CA PRO A 14 -4.67 -24.33 18.13
C PRO A 14 -3.40 -24.25 18.98
N SER A 15 -3.53 -23.75 20.20
CA SER A 15 -2.54 -23.84 21.28
C SER A 15 -3.07 -24.75 22.38
N CYS A 16 -2.77 -26.05 22.25
CA CYS A 16 -3.20 -27.06 23.21
C CYS A 16 -2.05 -27.42 24.17
N PRO A 17 -2.33 -27.74 25.46
CA PRO A 17 -1.32 -27.95 26.50
C PRO A 17 -0.44 -29.20 26.33
N SER A 18 -0.60 -30.00 25.27
CA SER A 18 0.17 -31.24 25.08
C SER A 18 0.62 -31.47 23.63
N THR A 19 1.85 -31.96 23.48
CA THR A 19 2.42 -32.49 22.23
C THR A 19 2.08 -33.98 22.02
N THR A 20 1.29 -34.59 22.90
CA THR A 20 0.88 -36.01 22.79
C THR A 20 -0.35 -36.17 21.89
N LEU A 21 -0.42 -37.32 21.21
CA LEU A 21 -1.51 -37.72 20.30
C LEU A 21 -2.86 -38.03 21.02
N SER A 22 -2.97 -37.73 22.32
CA SER A 22 -4.15 -38.07 23.14
C SER A 22 -4.39 -37.03 24.23
N TYR A 23 -5.65 -36.57 24.35
CA TYR A 23 -6.11 -35.62 25.36
C TYR A 23 -7.09 -36.30 26.33
N GLU A 24 -6.99 -35.96 27.62
CA GLU A 24 -7.95 -36.43 28.63
C GLU A 24 -9.28 -35.67 28.50
N VAL A 25 -10.37 -36.32 28.91
CA VAL A 25 -11.67 -35.66 29.05
C VAL A 25 -11.54 -34.51 30.06
N GLY A 26 -12.07 -33.35 29.70
CA GLY A 26 -11.91 -32.11 30.45
C GLY A 26 -10.67 -31.30 30.07
N SER A 27 -9.83 -31.79 29.13
CA SER A 27 -8.76 -30.95 28.56
C SER A 27 -9.34 -29.76 27.82
N THR A 28 -8.77 -28.58 28.06
CA THR A 28 -9.09 -27.35 27.33
C THR A 28 -7.99 -27.04 26.33
N CYS A 29 -8.36 -26.57 25.14
CA CYS A 29 -7.43 -26.02 24.16
C CYS A 29 -7.84 -24.58 23.81
N HIS A 30 -6.86 -23.69 23.72
CA HIS A 30 -7.07 -22.33 23.28
C HIS A 30 -6.86 -22.23 21.78
N LEU A 31 -7.85 -21.72 21.07
CA LEU A 31 -7.81 -21.45 19.64
C LEU A 31 -7.54 -19.97 19.42
N SER A 32 -6.56 -19.66 18.58
CA SER A 32 -6.25 -18.28 18.21
C SER A 32 -6.46 -18.07 16.72
N CYS A 33 -6.91 -16.87 16.36
CA CYS A 33 -7.05 -16.48 14.97
C CYS A 33 -5.70 -16.08 14.36
N ASN A 34 -5.57 -16.26 13.05
CA ASN A 34 -4.43 -15.82 12.27
C ASN A 34 -4.28 -14.29 12.32
N TYR A 35 -3.07 -13.83 12.01
CA TYR A 35 -2.81 -12.39 11.89
C TYR A 35 -3.81 -11.72 10.94
N GLY A 36 -4.38 -10.59 11.39
CA GLY A 36 -5.42 -9.86 10.66
C GLY A 36 -6.85 -10.33 10.94
N TYR A 37 -7.06 -11.21 11.92
CA TYR A 37 -8.38 -11.69 12.33
C TYR A 37 -8.54 -11.63 13.85
N PHE A 38 -9.77 -11.46 14.33
CA PHE A 38 -10.11 -11.53 15.77
C PHE A 38 -11.16 -12.61 16.02
N ALA A 39 -11.19 -13.15 17.24
CA ALA A 39 -12.19 -14.13 17.65
C ALA A 39 -13.52 -13.43 17.96
N ALA A 40 -14.58 -13.81 17.24
CA ALA A 40 -15.93 -13.29 17.44
C ALA A 40 -16.71 -14.06 18.54
N ASN A 41 -16.20 -15.22 18.95
CA ASN A 41 -16.81 -16.09 19.96
C ASN A 41 -15.74 -16.67 20.91
N THR A 42 -16.05 -17.79 21.56
CA THR A 42 -15.18 -18.43 22.54
C THR A 42 -13.88 -18.95 21.91
N GLU A 43 -12.74 -18.51 22.44
CA GLU A 43 -11.40 -18.99 22.08
C GLU A 43 -11.05 -20.33 22.75
N GLU A 44 -11.99 -20.97 23.44
CA GLU A 44 -11.75 -22.20 24.19
C GLU A 44 -12.64 -23.33 23.68
N VAL A 45 -12.02 -24.49 23.45
CA VAL A 45 -12.73 -25.76 23.21
C VAL A 45 -12.35 -26.75 24.30
N VAL A 46 -13.32 -27.57 24.71
CA VAL A 46 -13.16 -28.57 25.77
C VAL A 46 -13.44 -29.97 25.22
N CYS A 47 -12.58 -30.93 25.56
CA CYS A 47 -12.75 -32.34 25.20
C CYS A 47 -13.79 -33.00 26.12
N ASN A 48 -14.96 -33.33 25.58
CA ASN A 48 -16.08 -33.94 26.30
C ASN A 48 -16.26 -35.43 25.95
N VAL A 49 -16.96 -36.17 26.81
CA VAL A 49 -17.25 -37.60 26.62
C VAL A 49 -18.32 -37.82 25.55
N LEU A 50 -18.09 -38.75 24.62
CA LEU A 50 -19.16 -39.34 23.80
C LEU A 50 -19.93 -40.39 24.61
N LEU A 51 -21.23 -40.17 24.84
CA LEU A 51 -22.13 -41.19 25.40
C LEU A 51 -22.99 -41.83 24.31
N PRO A 52 -23.33 -43.13 24.40
CA PRO A 52 -22.97 -44.06 25.47
C PRO A 52 -21.67 -44.83 25.16
N ILE A 53 -20.88 -45.07 26.21
CA ILE A 53 -19.62 -45.82 26.18
C ILE A 53 -19.95 -47.30 25.93
N THR A 54 -20.09 -47.70 24.67
CA THR A 54 -20.40 -49.09 24.28
C THR A 54 -19.13 -49.93 24.03
N SER A 55 -17.93 -49.36 24.20
CA SER A 55 -16.66 -50.06 23.98
C SER A 55 -15.57 -49.57 24.94
N PHE A 56 -14.53 -50.39 25.15
CA PHE A 56 -13.34 -50.12 25.98
C PHE A 56 -12.48 -48.93 25.52
N TYR A 57 -12.87 -48.24 24.44
CA TYR A 57 -12.20 -47.06 23.90
C TYR A 57 -13.20 -45.90 23.86
N SER A 58 -13.09 -44.95 24.78
CA SER A 58 -13.87 -43.70 24.74
C SER A 58 -13.19 -42.70 23.83
N THR A 59 -13.85 -42.27 22.76
CA THR A 59 -13.44 -41.10 21.96
C THR A 59 -14.05 -39.84 22.57
N GLY A 60 -13.25 -38.79 22.75
CA GLY A 60 -13.75 -37.48 23.14
C GLY A 60 -14.23 -36.66 21.94
N ILE A 61 -15.13 -35.71 22.17
CA ILE A 61 -15.53 -34.67 21.20
C ILE A 61 -15.16 -33.31 21.76
N TRP A 62 -14.49 -32.49 20.95
CA TRP A 62 -14.25 -31.08 21.26
C TRP A 62 -15.55 -30.30 21.11
N SER A 63 -15.90 -29.51 22.13
CA SER A 63 -17.03 -28.59 22.08
C SER A 63 -16.61 -27.18 22.52
N PRO A 64 -17.17 -26.12 21.91
CA PRO A 64 -18.20 -26.17 20.88
C PRO A 64 -17.60 -26.66 19.54
N SER A 65 -18.34 -27.49 18.78
CA SER A 65 -17.78 -28.26 17.65
C SER A 65 -17.53 -27.42 16.40
N ASP A 66 -18.15 -26.25 16.35
CA ASP A 66 -17.92 -25.15 15.42
C ASP A 66 -16.63 -24.37 15.73
N GLY A 67 -16.04 -24.55 16.91
CA GLY A 67 -14.75 -23.95 17.30
C GLY A 67 -14.80 -22.42 17.38
N VAL A 68 -13.67 -21.77 17.06
CA VAL A 68 -13.57 -20.31 17.06
C VAL A 68 -13.96 -19.75 15.69
N ALA A 69 -14.87 -18.78 15.68
CA ALA A 69 -15.23 -17.98 14.53
C ALA A 69 -14.27 -16.79 14.45
N CYS A 70 -13.44 -16.75 13.40
CA CYS A 70 -12.53 -15.65 13.16
C CYS A 70 -13.13 -14.67 12.15
N GLU A 71 -13.25 -13.42 12.56
CA GLU A 71 -13.68 -12.32 11.70
C GLU A 71 -12.47 -11.49 11.26
N ALA A 72 -12.46 -11.08 9.99
CA ALA A 72 -11.38 -10.29 9.44
C ALA A 72 -11.38 -8.89 10.05
N ILE A 73 -10.19 -8.42 10.41
CA ILE A 73 -9.96 -7.06 10.86
C ILE A 73 -9.76 -6.18 9.63
N HIS A 74 -10.45 -5.06 9.61
CA HIS A 74 -10.40 -4.11 8.52
C HIS A 74 -10.04 -2.71 9.01
N CYS A 75 -9.37 -1.94 8.16
CA CYS A 75 -9.27 -0.49 8.33
C CYS A 75 -10.53 0.18 7.74
N ALA A 76 -11.03 1.20 8.43
CA ALA A 76 -12.12 2.00 7.88
C ALA A 76 -11.55 2.92 6.78
N LEU A 77 -12.12 2.87 5.57
CA LEU A 77 -11.69 3.80 4.50
C LEU A 77 -11.93 5.27 4.89
N THR A 78 -12.93 5.53 5.73
CA THR A 78 -13.22 6.87 6.28
C THR A 78 -12.14 7.41 7.22
N THR A 79 -11.20 6.57 7.67
CA THR A 79 -10.07 6.99 8.52
C THR A 79 -8.76 7.09 7.74
N LEU A 80 -8.82 7.05 6.39
CA LEU A 80 -7.68 7.38 5.56
C LEU A 80 -7.15 8.79 5.90
N PRO A 81 -5.83 8.99 5.92
CA PRO A 81 -5.25 10.29 6.22
C PRO A 81 -5.59 11.31 5.13
N SER A 82 -5.68 12.59 5.52
CA SER A 82 -5.85 13.67 4.55
C SER A 82 -4.56 13.92 3.77
N VAL A 83 -4.69 14.22 2.48
CA VAL A 83 -3.57 14.57 1.60
C VAL A 83 -3.69 16.04 1.20
N LEU A 84 -2.64 16.84 1.43
CA LEU A 84 -2.62 18.23 0.97
C LEU A 84 -2.47 18.26 -0.56
N ASN A 85 -3.40 18.93 -1.26
CA ASN A 85 -3.49 18.99 -2.73
C ASN A 85 -3.58 17.62 -3.43
N GLY A 86 -4.19 16.64 -2.75
CA GLY A 86 -4.44 15.32 -3.30
C GLY A 86 -5.56 14.62 -2.54
N TYR A 87 -5.68 13.32 -2.76
CA TYR A 87 -6.65 12.45 -2.11
C TYR A 87 -6.22 10.98 -2.19
N PHE A 88 -6.82 10.13 -1.38
CA PHE A 88 -6.81 8.68 -1.61
C PHE A 88 -8.09 8.30 -2.35
N ASP A 89 -8.00 7.52 -3.44
CA ASP A 89 -9.18 6.98 -4.10
C ASP A 89 -9.68 5.74 -3.36
N GLU A 90 -10.67 5.92 -2.49
CA GLU A 90 -11.30 4.85 -1.72
C GLU A 90 -11.77 3.67 -2.59
N ARG A 91 -12.10 3.91 -3.87
CA ARG A 91 -12.58 2.85 -4.78
C ARG A 91 -11.45 1.94 -5.27
N GLN A 92 -10.21 2.39 -5.19
CA GLN A 92 -9.02 1.64 -5.57
C GLN A 92 -8.34 0.98 -4.36
N CYS A 93 -8.78 1.29 -3.15
CA CYS A 93 -8.18 0.77 -1.94
C CYS A 93 -8.92 -0.46 -1.43
N THR A 94 -8.14 -1.48 -1.09
CA THR A 94 -8.57 -2.59 -0.25
C THR A 94 -8.26 -2.23 1.20
N ASN A 95 -8.86 -2.93 2.17
CA ASN A 95 -8.83 -2.48 3.57
C ASN A 95 -8.58 -3.58 4.59
N SER A 96 -7.98 -4.69 4.16
CA SER A 96 -7.53 -5.78 5.02
C SER A 96 -6.20 -5.40 5.68
N ILE A 97 -5.89 -6.00 6.82
CA ILE A 97 -4.57 -5.81 7.44
C ILE A 97 -3.45 -6.21 6.45
N GLY A 98 -2.48 -5.31 6.28
CA GLY A 98 -1.36 -5.45 5.35
C GLY A 98 -1.63 -4.83 3.97
N ASP A 99 -2.89 -4.50 3.64
CA ASP A 99 -3.22 -3.81 2.41
C ASP A 99 -2.65 -2.38 2.41
N SER A 100 -2.38 -1.88 1.22
CA SER A 100 -1.89 -0.54 1.00
C SER A 100 -2.84 0.28 0.12
N CYS A 101 -2.81 1.60 0.31
CA CYS A 101 -3.64 2.54 -0.40
C CYS A 101 -2.75 3.70 -0.87
N ASN A 102 -2.81 3.99 -2.18
CA ASN A 102 -1.96 5.01 -2.80
C ASN A 102 -2.71 6.33 -2.96
N MET A 103 -2.03 7.43 -2.68
CA MET A 103 -2.57 8.77 -2.91
C MET A 103 -2.45 9.18 -4.37
N THR A 104 -3.33 10.08 -4.78
CA THR A 104 -3.34 10.74 -6.08
C THR A 104 -3.30 12.24 -5.85
N CYS A 105 -2.42 12.93 -6.57
CA CYS A 105 -2.34 14.38 -6.54
C CYS A 105 -3.38 15.01 -7.49
N TYR A 106 -3.87 16.20 -7.16
CA TYR A 106 -4.67 16.98 -8.11
C TYR A 106 -3.81 17.43 -9.30
N ASP A 107 -4.46 17.76 -10.41
CA ASP A 107 -3.79 18.24 -11.62
C ASP A 107 -2.80 19.37 -11.32
N GLY A 108 -1.61 19.28 -11.93
CA GLY A 108 -0.51 20.23 -11.73
C GLY A 108 0.28 20.07 -10.43
N HIS A 109 -0.10 19.12 -9.57
CA HIS A 109 0.64 18.78 -8.36
C HIS A 109 1.25 17.39 -8.47
N TYR A 110 2.38 17.20 -7.80
CA TYR A 110 3.14 15.96 -7.82
C TYR A 110 3.52 15.54 -6.40
N PRO A 111 3.65 14.22 -6.15
CA PRO A 111 4.03 13.73 -4.84
C PRO A 111 5.49 14.11 -4.56
N VAL A 112 5.71 14.73 -3.41
CA VAL A 112 7.05 15.13 -2.92
C VAL A 112 7.54 14.17 -1.83
N THR A 113 6.59 13.59 -1.09
CA THR A 113 6.80 12.63 -0.01
C THR A 113 5.82 11.45 -0.18
N HIS A 114 6.09 10.35 0.52
CA HIS A 114 5.25 9.15 0.72
C HIS A 114 3.93 9.12 -0.06
N THR A 115 3.82 8.18 -1.00
CA THR A 115 2.62 8.03 -1.83
C THR A 115 1.64 7.00 -1.30
N GLU A 116 1.99 6.27 -0.24
CA GLU A 116 1.26 5.08 0.19
C GLU A 116 1.02 5.08 1.71
N THR A 117 -0.15 4.59 2.12
CA THR A 117 -0.49 4.30 3.52
C THR A 117 -0.82 2.82 3.66
N HIS A 118 -0.56 2.22 4.83
CA HIS A 118 -0.79 0.80 5.07
C HIS A 118 -1.84 0.57 6.15
N CYS A 119 -2.70 -0.42 5.94
CA CYS A 119 -3.65 -0.86 6.94
C CYS A 119 -2.94 -1.73 7.97
N GLN A 120 -2.79 -1.24 9.20
CA GLN A 120 -2.03 -1.90 10.25
C GLN A 120 -2.93 -2.37 11.38
N LEU A 121 -2.59 -3.54 11.93
CA LEU A 121 -3.23 -4.08 13.13
C LEU A 121 -2.75 -3.34 14.38
N ILE A 122 -3.68 -2.89 15.20
CA ILE A 122 -3.37 -2.35 16.53
C ILE A 122 -3.48 -3.47 17.56
N ALA A 123 -2.41 -3.67 18.33
CA ALA A 123 -2.34 -4.76 19.31
C ALA A 123 -3.43 -4.61 20.37
N GLY A 124 -4.26 -5.66 20.53
CA GLY A 124 -5.36 -5.70 21.49
C GLY A 124 -6.68 -5.12 20.98
N GLU A 125 -6.72 -4.62 19.75
CA GLU A 125 -7.92 -4.05 19.14
C GLU A 125 -8.52 -5.00 18.08
N THR A 126 -9.82 -4.86 17.85
CA THR A 126 -10.55 -5.61 16.80
C THR A 126 -10.70 -4.81 15.50
N PHE A 127 -10.00 -3.69 15.36
CA PHE A 127 -9.99 -2.83 14.18
C PHE A 127 -8.56 -2.49 13.74
N GLY A 128 -8.40 -2.17 12.45
CA GLY A 128 -7.14 -1.69 11.90
C GLY A 128 -7.12 -0.17 11.76
N LEU A 129 -5.92 0.42 11.66
CA LEU A 129 -5.72 1.83 11.35
C LEU A 129 -4.82 2.01 10.13
N TRP A 130 -5.15 3.01 9.32
CA TRP A 130 -4.28 3.47 8.23
C TRP A 130 -3.11 4.25 8.82
N LEU A 131 -1.92 3.66 8.76
CA LEU A 131 -0.70 4.21 9.34
C LEU A 131 0.44 4.18 8.32
N ASN A 132 1.35 5.13 8.48
CA ASN A 132 2.63 5.16 7.80
C ASN A 132 3.69 5.72 8.75
N GLU A 133 4.96 5.42 8.47
CA GLU A 133 6.09 5.85 9.29
C GLU A 133 6.22 7.39 9.33
N ILE A 134 5.73 8.07 8.29
CA ILE A 134 5.76 9.54 8.18
C ILE A 134 4.36 10.04 7.75
N PRO A 135 3.70 10.91 8.55
CA PRO A 135 2.29 11.30 8.33
C PRO A 135 2.08 12.41 7.29
N ASP A 136 3.15 12.99 6.73
CA ASP A 136 3.06 14.15 5.85
C ASP A 136 2.80 13.76 4.39
N TYR A 137 1.53 13.49 4.08
CA TYR A 137 1.05 13.32 2.70
C TYR A 137 0.82 14.67 2.06
N SER A 138 1.70 15.06 1.16
CA SER A 138 1.58 16.33 0.44
C SER A 138 1.94 16.20 -1.02
N CYS A 139 1.12 16.84 -1.84
CA CYS A 139 1.39 17.10 -3.24
C CYS A 139 1.74 18.58 -3.38
N GLN A 140 2.82 18.88 -4.10
CA GLN A 140 3.25 20.25 -4.33
C GLN A 140 3.36 20.50 -5.83
N VAL A 141 3.33 21.77 -6.20
CA VAL A 141 3.69 22.14 -7.57
C VAL A 141 5.19 21.99 -7.69
N VAL A 142 5.61 21.13 -8.63
CA VAL A 142 7.01 20.93 -8.94
C VAL A 142 7.40 21.88 -10.07
N GLY A 143 8.57 22.47 -9.95
CA GLY A 143 9.12 23.36 -10.95
C GLY A 143 10.58 23.08 -11.29
N CYS A 144 11.02 23.60 -12.43
CA CYS A 144 12.38 23.58 -12.93
C CYS A 144 13.07 24.91 -12.65
N ALA A 145 14.34 24.91 -12.23
CA ALA A 145 15.06 26.16 -12.11
C ALA A 145 15.43 26.71 -13.50
N LEU A 146 15.35 28.02 -13.69
CA LEU A 146 15.84 28.66 -14.92
C LEU A 146 17.36 28.50 -15.07
N ASP A 147 18.09 28.41 -13.96
CA ASP A 147 19.54 28.18 -13.95
C ASP A 147 19.90 26.76 -14.47
N ASP A 148 18.94 25.82 -14.47
CA ASP A 148 19.10 24.46 -14.98
C ASP A 148 18.72 24.34 -16.47
N LEU A 149 18.43 25.44 -17.16
CA LEU A 149 18.13 25.42 -18.59
C LEU A 149 19.32 24.87 -19.38
N PRO A 150 19.08 23.97 -20.36
CA PRO A 150 20.16 23.34 -21.10
C PRO A 150 20.90 24.35 -21.98
N THR A 151 22.21 24.15 -22.13
CA THR A 151 22.98 24.88 -23.14
C THR A 151 22.72 24.30 -24.53
N ILE A 152 22.41 25.15 -25.49
CA ILE A 152 22.01 24.72 -26.84
C ILE A 152 23.18 24.91 -27.80
N GLN A 153 23.61 23.82 -28.45
CA GLN A 153 24.58 23.93 -29.53
C GLN A 153 23.88 24.49 -30.79
N ASN A 154 24.52 25.47 -31.44
CA ASN A 154 23.99 26.15 -32.64
C ASN A 154 22.64 26.85 -32.42
N GLY A 155 22.39 27.35 -31.22
CA GLY A 155 21.20 28.13 -30.89
C GLY A 155 21.28 28.71 -29.49
N PHE A 156 20.18 29.30 -29.04
CA PHE A 156 20.01 29.81 -27.69
C PHE A 156 18.55 29.71 -27.25
N ILE A 157 18.32 29.80 -25.94
CA ILE A 157 16.97 29.83 -25.37
C ILE A 157 16.48 31.26 -25.32
N ASN A 158 15.29 31.52 -25.86
CA ASN A 158 14.66 32.82 -25.77
C ASN A 158 13.98 32.98 -24.40
N MET A 159 14.66 33.69 -23.49
CA MET A 159 14.19 33.91 -22.12
C MET A 159 12.89 34.73 -22.03
N GLU A 160 12.51 35.49 -23.06
CA GLU A 160 11.22 36.21 -23.08
C GLU A 160 10.04 35.24 -23.25
N THR A 161 10.29 34.05 -23.80
CA THR A 161 9.27 33.02 -24.05
C THR A 161 9.21 31.95 -22.97
N CYS A 162 10.15 31.97 -22.02
CA CYS A 162 10.13 31.07 -20.87
C CYS A 162 9.03 31.51 -19.90
N THR A 163 7.83 31.02 -20.11
CA THR A 163 6.69 31.32 -19.23
C THR A 163 6.64 30.32 -18.11
N GLY A 164 6.98 30.76 -16.90
CA GLY A 164 6.84 29.94 -15.70
C GLY A 164 7.93 28.88 -15.56
N ILE A 165 8.12 28.47 -14.31
CA ILE A 165 9.08 27.46 -13.90
C ILE A 165 8.36 26.15 -13.56
N MET A 166 7.08 26.00 -13.86
CA MET A 166 6.30 24.85 -13.43
C MET A 166 6.40 23.71 -14.43
N VAL A 167 6.21 22.47 -13.97
CA VAL A 167 6.11 21.32 -14.88
C VAL A 167 5.01 21.56 -15.92
N GLY A 168 5.34 21.33 -17.19
CA GLY A 168 4.49 21.60 -18.34
C GLY A 168 4.88 22.87 -19.10
N ASP A 169 5.52 23.83 -18.43
CA ASP A 169 5.96 25.09 -19.03
C ASP A 169 7.03 24.86 -20.10
N THR A 170 7.04 25.71 -21.12
CA THR A 170 7.95 25.59 -22.27
C THR A 170 8.75 26.86 -22.52
N CYS A 171 10.00 26.69 -22.92
CA CYS A 171 10.84 27.76 -23.44
C CYS A 171 11.11 27.54 -24.94
N SER A 172 11.02 28.61 -25.74
CA SER A 172 11.37 28.54 -27.15
C SER A 172 12.88 28.53 -27.34
N VAL A 173 13.34 27.73 -28.30
CA VAL A 173 14.75 27.66 -28.70
C VAL A 173 14.89 28.28 -30.09
N GLU A 174 15.72 29.31 -30.18
CA GLU A 174 16.10 29.94 -31.44
C GLU A 174 17.40 29.32 -31.93
N CYS A 175 17.33 28.68 -33.10
CA CYS A 175 18.47 28.02 -33.71
C CYS A 175 19.13 28.92 -34.76
N ASN A 176 20.44 28.77 -34.91
CA ASN A 176 21.22 29.45 -35.93
C ASN A 176 20.72 29.09 -37.34
N GLU A 177 21.05 29.93 -38.31
CA GLU A 177 20.66 29.72 -39.71
C GLU A 177 21.11 28.33 -40.22
N GLY A 178 20.20 27.62 -40.90
CA GLY A 178 20.41 26.24 -41.36
C GLY A 178 20.02 25.15 -40.36
N TYR A 179 19.53 25.52 -39.18
CA TYR A 179 19.01 24.59 -38.16
C TYR A 179 17.53 24.84 -37.86
N HIS A 180 16.80 23.80 -37.45
CA HIS A 180 15.37 23.89 -37.14
C HIS A 180 15.12 24.33 -35.70
N SER A 181 14.18 25.26 -35.50
CA SER A 181 13.71 25.68 -34.19
C SER A 181 13.07 24.54 -33.41
N SER A 182 13.17 24.62 -32.09
CA SER A 182 12.62 23.62 -31.17
C SER A 182 12.13 24.30 -29.87
N SER A 183 11.65 23.52 -28.91
CA SER A 183 11.38 23.98 -27.54
C SER A 183 11.95 23.02 -26.52
N THR A 184 12.23 23.52 -25.32
CA THR A 184 12.44 22.70 -24.12
C THR A 184 11.23 22.85 -23.20
N GLN A 185 10.91 21.81 -22.44
CA GLN A 185 9.76 21.74 -21.55
C GLN A 185 10.20 21.32 -20.15
N CYS A 186 9.65 21.94 -19.12
CA CYS A 186 9.85 21.50 -17.74
C CYS A 186 9.08 20.20 -17.48
N GLN A 187 9.77 19.14 -17.03
CA GLN A 187 9.22 17.81 -16.83
C GLN A 187 9.35 17.34 -15.38
N TYR A 188 8.33 16.64 -14.89
CA TYR A 188 8.42 15.92 -13.62
C TYR A 188 9.16 14.60 -13.84
N VAL A 189 10.19 14.34 -13.03
CA VAL A 189 11.03 13.14 -13.13
C VAL A 189 10.98 12.26 -11.87
N GLY A 190 9.92 12.40 -11.07
CA GLY A 190 9.77 11.61 -9.83
C GLY A 190 10.46 12.20 -8.61
N THR A 191 10.89 13.47 -8.67
CA THR A 191 11.60 14.18 -7.60
C THR A 191 10.87 15.47 -7.22
N ASP A 192 11.26 16.06 -6.09
CA ASP A 192 10.75 17.34 -5.59
C ASP A 192 11.09 18.54 -6.48
N VAL A 193 12.01 18.36 -7.44
CA VAL A 193 12.38 19.34 -8.47
C VAL A 193 12.14 18.76 -9.86
N GLY A 194 11.71 19.59 -10.81
CA GLY A 194 11.54 19.23 -12.22
C GLY A 194 12.82 19.44 -13.01
N THR A 195 12.91 18.83 -14.19
CA THR A 195 14.05 18.99 -15.11
C THR A 195 13.60 19.44 -16.49
N TRP A 196 14.36 20.35 -17.11
CA TRP A 196 14.13 20.74 -18.50
C TRP A 196 14.45 19.59 -19.45
N SER A 197 13.60 19.40 -20.46
CA SER A 197 13.81 18.38 -21.49
C SER A 197 15.04 18.71 -22.34
N ASN A 198 15.79 17.67 -22.72
CA ASN A 198 16.92 17.82 -23.62
C ASN A 198 16.44 18.29 -25.00
N VAL A 199 17.11 19.31 -25.54
CA VAL A 199 16.81 19.86 -26.85
C VAL A 199 18.10 20.17 -27.61
N THR A 200 18.08 19.94 -28.92
CA THR A 200 19.20 20.27 -29.81
C THR A 200 18.67 20.91 -31.09
N CYS A 201 19.40 21.88 -31.61
CA CYS A 201 19.16 22.42 -32.94
C CYS A 201 19.63 21.38 -33.96
N SER A 202 18.68 20.70 -34.61
CA SER A 202 18.97 19.69 -35.62
C SER A 202 18.86 20.30 -37.03
N GLY A 203 19.86 20.00 -37.87
CA GLY A 203 19.97 20.54 -39.22
C GLY A 203 21.36 20.30 -39.79
N SER A 204 21.44 20.33 -41.13
CA SER A 204 22.71 20.34 -41.86
C SER A 204 22.84 21.69 -42.54
N LEU A 205 23.91 22.43 -42.25
CA LEU A 205 24.32 23.58 -43.07
C LEU A 205 24.32 23.14 -44.54
N PRO A 206 23.54 23.78 -45.43
CA PRO A 206 23.64 23.49 -46.85
C PRO A 206 25.09 23.80 -47.27
N HIS A 207 25.82 22.77 -47.68
CA HIS A 207 27.14 22.95 -48.28
C HIS A 207 26.95 23.64 -49.62
N CYS A 208 27.47 24.86 -49.75
CA CYS A 208 27.64 25.54 -51.03
C CYS A 208 28.72 24.84 -51.86
#